data_AF-A0A9P7JB78-F1
#
_entry.id   AF-A0A9P7JB78-F1
#
_cell.length_a   1.000
_cell.length_b   1.000
_cell.length_c   1.000
_cell.angle_alpha   90.00
_cell.angle_beta   90.00
_cell.angle_gamma   90.00
#
_symmetry.space_group_name_H-M   'P 1'
#
loop_
_entity.id
_entity.type
_entity.pdbx_description
1 polymer ?
#
loop_
_entity_poly.entity_id
_entity_poly.type
_entity_poly.pdbx_seq_one_letter_code
_entity_poly.pdbx_strand_id
1 'polypeptide(L)'
;GREEFAKLIPRGGHTVQIKDEETGESRIYTVTLFHQLKCLGIIRDNYAAMRAPSLITRHCMNYLRQSILCHPNMKIEPVVNNVGSAVRGYETVCRDWTKIYEDVDKLHGITSDV
;
A
#
# COMPACT_ATOMS: atom_id res chain seq x y z
N GLY A 1 18.56 -2.13 -1.74
CA GLY A 1 18.31 -1.21 -0.61
C GLY A 1 17.39 -0.06 -0.99
N ARG A 2 17.85 1.19 -0.91
CA ARG A 2 17.01 2.39 -1.12
C ARG A 2 16.48 2.53 -2.54
N GLU A 3 17.36 2.42 -3.53
CA GLU A 3 16.99 2.56 -4.95
C GLU A 3 16.02 1.44 -5.39
N GLU A 4 16.29 0.22 -4.95
CA GLU A 4 15.42 -0.93 -5.15
C GLU A 4 14.03 -0.70 -4.55
N PHE A 5 13.94 -0.19 -3.32
CA PHE A 5 12.64 0.11 -2.69
C PHE A 5 11.89 1.22 -3.43
N ALA A 6 12.59 2.22 -3.98
CA ALA A 6 11.97 3.28 -4.76
C ALA A 6 11.28 2.76 -6.03
N LYS A 7 11.76 1.64 -6.61
CA LYS A 7 11.13 0.98 -7.77
C LYS A 7 9.79 0.31 -7.46
N LEU A 8 9.40 0.21 -6.19
CA LEU A 8 8.07 -0.28 -5.79
C LEU A 8 6.96 0.78 -5.96
N ILE A 9 7.32 2.04 -6.19
CA ILE A 9 6.36 3.11 -6.50
C ILE A 9 6.30 3.27 -8.03
N PRO A 10 5.10 3.43 -8.62
CA PRO A 10 4.94 3.68 -10.06
C PRO A 10 5.77 4.88 -10.52
N ARG A 11 6.13 4.91 -11.81
CA ARG A 11 6.99 5.94 -12.39
C ARG A 11 6.41 7.35 -12.22
N GLY A 12 5.08 7.51 -12.38
CA GLY A 12 4.40 8.80 -12.15
C GLY A 12 4.06 9.08 -10.68
N GLY A 13 4.48 8.21 -9.75
CA GLY A 13 4.38 8.42 -8.31
C GLY A 13 3.24 7.66 -7.63
N HIS A 14 3.02 7.98 -6.36
CA HIS A 14 2.06 7.31 -5.47
C HIS A 14 0.67 7.98 -5.44
N THR A 15 0.49 9.03 -6.22
CA THR A 15 -0.74 9.82 -6.30
C THR A 15 -1.30 9.80 -7.71
N VAL A 16 -2.62 9.80 -7.84
CA VAL A 16 -3.34 9.85 -9.11
C VAL A 16 -4.29 11.05 -9.12
N GLN A 17 -4.53 11.61 -10.30
CA GLN A 17 -5.59 12.61 -10.49
C GLN A 17 -6.82 11.91 -11.04
N ILE A 18 -7.95 12.08 -10.37
CA ILE A 18 -9.25 11.57 -10.82
C ILE A 18 -10.14 12.77 -11.07
N LYS A 19 -10.75 12.79 -12.25
CA LYS A 19 -11.73 13.80 -12.63
C LYS A 19 -13.11 13.33 -12.18
N ASP A 20 -13.78 14.18 -11.41
CA ASP A 20 -15.18 13.98 -11.03
C ASP A 20 -16.07 14.17 -12.27
N GLU A 21 -16.91 13.18 -12.58
CA GLU A 21 -17.70 13.18 -13.81
C GLU A 21 -18.85 14.19 -13.78
N GLU A 22 -19.40 14.49 -12.60
CA GLU A 22 -20.54 15.38 -12.42
C GLU A 22 -20.12 16.85 -12.44
N THR A 23 -19.05 17.17 -11.74
CA THR A 23 -18.55 18.55 -11.57
C THR A 23 -17.44 18.91 -12.55
N GLY A 24 -16.77 17.91 -13.14
CA GLY A 24 -15.60 18.10 -13.98
C GLY A 24 -14.32 18.48 -13.23
N GLU A 25 -14.35 18.55 -11.89
CA GLU A 25 -13.22 18.92 -11.05
C GLU A 25 -12.18 17.78 -10.99
N SER A 26 -10.89 18.10 -11.11
CA SER A 26 -9.82 17.12 -10.91
C SER A 26 -9.33 17.15 -9.46
N ARG A 27 -9.29 15.99 -8.81
CA ARG A 27 -8.82 15.83 -7.43
C ARG A 27 -7.67 14.83 -7.35
N ILE A 28 -6.73 15.11 -6.45
CA ILE A 28 -5.58 14.23 -6.21
C ILE A 28 -5.94 13.21 -5.13
N TYR A 29 -5.74 11.94 -5.46
CA TYR A 29 -5.89 10.81 -4.57
C TYR A 29 -4.56 10.05 -4.47
N THR A 30 -4.48 9.14 -3.50
CA THR A 30 -3.36 8.21 -3.36
C THR A 30 -3.92 6.80 -3.32
N VAL A 31 -3.34 5.90 -4.11
CA VAL A 31 -3.73 4.49 -4.08
C VAL A 31 -3.19 3.89 -2.80
N THR A 32 -4.04 3.19 -2.04
CA THR A 32 -3.70 2.61 -0.72
C THR A 32 -2.37 1.85 -0.74
N LEU A 33 -2.15 0.98 -1.72
CA LEU A 33 -0.89 0.24 -1.89
C LEU A 33 0.34 1.16 -1.94
N PHE A 34 0.31 2.18 -2.80
CA PHE A 34 1.44 3.07 -3.01
C PHE A 34 1.62 4.06 -1.86
N HIS A 35 0.55 4.43 -1.17
CA HIS A 35 0.66 5.22 0.06
C HIS A 35 1.33 4.44 1.18
N GLN A 36 0.95 3.17 1.39
CA GLN A 36 1.58 2.28 2.37
C GLN A 36 3.07 2.10 2.07
N LEU A 37 3.43 1.83 0.81
CA LEU A 37 4.83 1.71 0.38
C LEU A 37 5.61 3.02 0.56
N LYS A 38 5.02 4.17 0.21
CA LYS A 38 5.64 5.49 0.42
C LYS A 38 5.90 5.75 1.91
N CYS A 39 4.93 5.44 2.77
CA CYS A 39 5.06 5.54 4.23
C CYS A 39 6.18 4.65 4.77
N LEU A 40 6.23 3.39 4.34
CA LEU A 40 7.30 2.46 4.71
C LEU A 40 8.67 2.97 4.25
N GLY A 41 8.77 3.55 3.06
CA GLY A 41 9.98 4.17 2.55
C GLY A 41 10.49 5.30 3.46
N ILE A 42 9.59 6.18 3.89
CA ILE A 42 9.88 7.28 4.82
C ILE A 42 10.37 6.74 6.17
N ILE A 43 9.70 5.72 6.73
CA ILE A 43 10.09 5.12 8.01
C ILE A 43 11.48 4.48 7.90
N ARG A 44 11.71 3.70 6.83
CA ARG A 44 13.00 3.04 6.56
C ARG A 44 14.14 4.04 6.44
N ASP A 45 13.93 5.12 5.68
CA ASP A 45 14.95 6.14 5.48
C ASP A 45 15.25 6.94 6.77
N ASN A 46 14.24 7.25 7.57
CA ASN A 46 14.44 7.91 8.87
C ASN A 46 15.14 6.99 9.88
N TYR A 47 14.75 5.71 9.93
CA TYR A 47 15.38 4.71 10.79
C TYR A 47 16.85 4.49 10.43
N ALA A 48 17.16 4.29 9.14
CA ALA A 48 18.52 4.10 8.68
C ALA A 48 19.41 5.33 8.92
N ALA A 49 18.83 6.53 8.90
CA ALA A 49 19.54 7.77 9.20
C ALA A 49 19.56 8.12 10.70
N MET A 50 19.04 7.26 11.58
CA MET A 50 18.94 7.48 13.03
C MET A 50 18.30 8.84 13.40
N ARG A 51 17.32 9.27 12.59
CA ARG A 51 16.65 10.56 12.79
C ARG A 51 15.56 10.46 13.85
N ALA A 52 15.41 11.52 14.63
CA ALA A 52 14.24 11.66 15.49
C ALA A 52 12.95 11.61 14.65
N PRO A 53 11.85 11.00 15.14
CA PRO A 53 10.60 10.90 14.39
C PRO A 53 10.03 12.28 14.04
N SER A 54 9.96 12.56 12.74
CA SER A 54 9.32 13.77 12.22
C SER A 54 7.79 13.68 12.28
N LEU A 55 7.09 14.79 12.06
CA LEU A 55 5.62 14.79 11.90
C LEU A 55 5.16 13.82 10.80
N ILE A 56 5.89 13.76 9.68
CA ILE A 56 5.56 12.83 8.60
C ILE A 56 5.81 11.37 9.02
N THR A 57 6.88 11.08 9.76
CA THR A 57 7.14 9.73 10.30
C THR A 57 6.00 9.28 11.22
N ARG A 58 5.52 10.17 12.10
CA ARG A 58 4.37 9.89 12.99
C ARG A 58 3.08 9.65 12.21
N HIS A 59 2.83 10.47 11.18
CA HIS A 59 1.70 10.26 10.26
C HIS A 59 1.78 8.87 9.59
N CYS A 60 2.93 8.52 9.00
CA CYS A 60 3.13 7.22 8.34
C CYS A 60 2.91 6.04 9.29
N MET A 61 3.45 6.11 10.51
CA MET A 61 3.26 5.06 11.52
C MET A 61 1.78 4.92 11.92
N ASN A 62 1.07 6.04 12.11
CA ASN A 62 -0.35 6.02 12.43
C ASN A 62 -1.20 5.51 11.27
N TYR A 63 -0.85 5.85 10.02
CA TYR A 63 -1.55 5.37 8.83
C TYR A 63 -1.40 3.86 8.66
N LEU A 64 -0.18 3.32 8.80
CA LEU A 64 0.08 1.88 8.72
C LEU A 64 -0.61 1.12 9.85
N ARG A 65 -0.54 1.64 11.09
CA ARG A 65 -1.28 1.08 12.23
C ARG A 65 -2.77 0.98 11.94
N GLN A 66 -3.39 2.06 11.48
CA GLN A 66 -4.82 2.07 11.15
C GLN A 66 -5.16 1.10 10.01
N SER A 67 -4.35 1.07 8.96
CA SER A 67 -4.57 0.16 7.82
C SER A 67 -4.58 -1.32 8.24
N ILE A 68 -3.65 -1.71 9.12
CA ILE A 68 -3.56 -3.07 9.66
C ILE A 68 -4.77 -3.38 10.55
N LEU A 69 -5.17 -2.43 11.41
CA LEU A 69 -6.32 -2.60 12.30
C LEU A 69 -7.67 -2.60 11.58
N CYS A 70 -7.77 -2.03 10.37
CA CYS A 70 -8.99 -2.02 9.55
C CYS A 70 -9.17 -3.31 8.73
N HIS A 71 -8.10 -4.06 8.46
CA HIS A 71 -8.17 -5.35 7.78
C HIS A 71 -7.73 -6.50 8.71
N PRO A 72 -8.28 -6.61 9.94
CA PRO A 72 -7.95 -7.71 10.80
C PRO A 72 -8.49 -8.99 10.16
N ASN A 73 -7.70 -10.06 10.20
CA ASN A 73 -8.24 -11.36 9.87
C ASN A 73 -9.21 -11.77 11.00
N MET A 74 -10.52 -11.57 10.76
CA MET A 74 -11.57 -11.91 11.72
C MET A 74 -11.94 -13.40 11.71
N LYS A 75 -11.27 -14.22 10.89
CA LYS A 75 -11.55 -15.66 10.84
C LYS A 75 -11.02 -16.31 12.10
N ILE A 76 -11.90 -17.02 12.80
CA ILE A 76 -11.51 -17.96 13.86
C ILE A 76 -10.85 -19.16 13.18
N GLU A 77 -9.65 -19.53 13.60
CA GLU A 77 -8.99 -20.75 13.12
C GLU A 77 -9.83 -21.97 13.52
N PRO A 78 -10.26 -22.83 12.58
CA PRO A 78 -11.00 -24.03 12.95
C PRO A 78 -10.09 -24.95 13.75
N VAL A 79 -10.51 -25.26 14.98
CA VAL A 79 -9.87 -26.29 15.80
C VAL A 79 -10.33 -27.64 15.28
N VAL A 80 -9.49 -28.32 14.51
CA VAL A 80 -9.87 -29.59 13.86
C VAL A 80 -9.73 -30.78 14.82
N ASN A 81 -8.94 -30.63 15.90
CA ASN A 81 -8.78 -31.63 16.94
C ASN A 81 -8.31 -31.01 18.26
N ASN A 82 -8.40 -31.81 19.33
CA ASN A 82 -7.92 -31.46 20.68
C ASN A 82 -6.39 -31.28 20.79
N VAL A 83 -5.65 -31.49 19.70
CA VAL A 83 -4.21 -31.28 19.59
C VAL A 83 -3.86 -29.88 19.06
N GLY A 84 -4.86 -29.06 18.74
CA GLY A 84 -4.65 -27.67 18.31
C GLY A 84 -4.18 -27.52 16.87
N SER A 85 -4.44 -28.50 15.99
CA SER A 85 -4.13 -28.32 14.57
C SER A 85 -5.11 -27.32 13.93
N ALA A 86 -4.58 -26.20 13.45
CA ALA A 86 -5.30 -25.18 12.71
C ALA A 86 -5.23 -25.46 11.21
N VAL A 87 -6.37 -25.51 10.52
CA VAL A 87 -6.41 -25.46 9.07
C VAL A 87 -6.36 -23.99 8.64
N ARG A 88 -5.29 -23.61 7.94
CA ARG A 88 -5.13 -22.25 7.38
C ARG A 88 -6.06 -22.09 6.16
N GLY A 89 -7.28 -21.66 6.41
CA GLY A 89 -8.34 -21.54 5.40
C GLY A 89 -8.42 -20.15 4.73
N TYR A 90 -7.78 -20.05 3.57
CA TYR A 90 -7.91 -19.01 2.53
C TYR A 90 -7.54 -17.58 2.97
N GLU A 91 -6.32 -17.14 2.60
CA GLU A 91 -5.99 -15.72 2.55
C GLU A 91 -6.66 -15.08 1.33
N THR A 92 -7.36 -13.97 1.54
CA THR A 92 -7.85 -13.14 0.44
C THR A 92 -6.69 -12.31 -0.08
N VAL A 93 -5.84 -12.91 -0.91
CA VAL A 93 -4.71 -12.23 -1.53
C VAL A 93 -5.12 -11.64 -2.89
N CYS A 94 -4.59 -10.46 -3.19
CA CYS A 94 -4.58 -10.00 -4.57
C CYS A 94 -3.79 -11.01 -5.41
N ARG A 95 -4.39 -11.52 -6.49
CA ARG A 95 -3.76 -12.54 -7.34
C ARG A 95 -2.70 -11.95 -8.27
N ASP A 96 -2.92 -10.71 -8.68
CA ASP A 96 -2.07 -10.01 -9.62
C ASP A 96 -2.03 -8.53 -9.28
N TRP A 97 -0.92 -8.11 -8.66
CA TRP A 97 -0.70 -6.72 -8.32
C TRP A 97 -0.34 -5.87 -9.54
N THR A 98 0.09 -6.44 -10.66
CA THR A 98 0.52 -5.65 -11.84
C THR A 98 -0.62 -4.83 -12.40
N LYS A 99 -1.86 -5.31 -12.28
CA LYS A 99 -3.06 -4.58 -12.71
C LYS A 99 -3.19 -3.21 -12.07
N ILE A 100 -2.83 -3.09 -10.79
CA ILE A 100 -2.87 -1.79 -10.10
C ILE A 100 -1.81 -0.83 -10.65
N TYR A 101 -0.63 -1.34 -11.01
CA TYR A 101 0.42 -0.53 -11.65
C TYR A 101 0.00 -0.10 -13.05
N GLU A 102 -0.53 -1.02 -13.86
CA GLU A 102 -1.04 -0.74 -15.21
C GLU A 102 -2.11 0.36 -15.18
N ASP A 103 -3.04 0.31 -14.22
CA ASP A 103 -4.11 1.32 -14.12
C ASP A 103 -3.60 2.67 -13.65
N VAL A 104 -2.61 2.71 -12.75
CA VAL A 104 -1.97 3.97 -12.35
C VAL A 104 -1.14 4.56 -13.48
N ASP A 105 -0.40 3.74 -14.22
CA ASP A 105 0.38 4.20 -15.37
C ASP A 105 -0.55 4.80 -16.44
N LYS A 106 -1.71 4.17 -16.72
CA LYS A 106 -2.75 4.75 -17.59
C LYS A 106 -3.23 6.11 -17.10
N LEU A 107 -3.51 6.26 -15.81
CA LEU A 107 -3.93 7.54 -15.21
C LEU A 107 -2.83 8.60 -15.28
N HIS A 108 -1.56 8.20 -15.35
CA HIS A 108 -0.42 9.09 -15.56
C HIS A 108 -0.09 9.35 -17.03
N GLY A 109 -0.82 8.72 -17.97
CA GLY A 109 -0.52 8.82 -19.40
C GLY A 109 0.79 8.12 -19.80
N ILE A 110 1.27 7.18 -18.99
CA ILE A 110 2.47 6.39 -19.24
C ILE A 110 2.02 5.13 -20.00
N THR A 111 2.51 4.95 -21.22
CA THR A 111 2.34 3.68 -21.94
C THR A 111 3.24 2.64 -21.31
N SER A 112 2.70 1.47 -20.91
CA SER A 112 3.54 0.35 -20.49
C SER A 112 4.44 -0.05 -21.66
N ASP A 113 5.72 0.28 -21.55
CA ASP A 113 6.75 -0.38 -22.34
C ASP A 113 6.70 -1.86 -21.94
N VAL A 114 6.37 -2.70 -22.91
CA VAL A 114 6.45 -4.17 -22.80
C VAL A 114 7.80 -4.59 -22.24
#